data_AF-A0A6M1SIC9-F1
#
_entry.id   AF-A0A6M1SIC9-F1
#
_cell.length_a   1.000
_cell.length_b   1.000
_cell.length_c   1.000
_cell.angle_alpha   90.00
_cell.angle_beta   90.00
_cell.angle_gamma   90.00
#
_symmetry.space_group_name_H-M   'P 1'
#
loop_
_entity.id
_entity.type
_entity.pdbx_description
1 polymer ?
#
loop_
_entity_poly.entity_id
_entity_poly.type
_entity_poly.pdbx_seq_one_letter_code
_entity_poly.pdbx_strand_id
1 'polypeptide(L)' 'ITGTAERLSIRSVGIRDLSGTYHIVPFSSVDTVSNYMREYGNHVGEYGIAYRENIDDAIAQLQLAFEDLKASEEHGHK' A
#
# COMPACT_ATOMS: atom_id res chain seq x y z
N ILE A 1 5.78 11.99 7.11
CA ILE A 1 4.45 12.51 6.73
C ILE A 1 4.03 11.74 5.50
N THR A 2 2.87 11.10 5.52
CA THR A 2 2.35 10.31 4.40
C THR A 2 0.97 10.86 4.03
N GLY A 3 0.72 11.01 2.74
CA GLY A 3 -0.52 11.57 2.24
C GLY A 3 -0.48 11.83 0.74
N THR A 4 -1.57 12.38 0.22
CA THR A 4 -1.68 12.73 -1.20
C THR A 4 -1.12 14.13 -1.43
N ALA A 5 -0.25 14.28 -2.42
CA ALA A 5 0.23 15.60 -2.84
C ALA A 5 -0.89 16.34 -3.59
N GLU A 6 -1.43 17.41 -3.00
CA GLU A 6 -2.53 18.20 -3.60
C GLU A 6 -2.00 19.43 -4.36
N ARG A 7 -0.88 20.02 -3.93
CA ARG A 7 -0.36 21.27 -4.52
C ARG A 7 1.16 21.33 -4.54
N LEU A 8 1.72 21.80 -5.64
CA LEU A 8 3.16 22.00 -5.82
C LEU A 8 3.45 23.47 -6.12
N SER A 9 4.47 24.01 -5.47
CA SER A 9 5.06 25.32 -5.80
C SER A 9 6.53 25.14 -6.13
N ILE A 10 7.22 26.24 -6.47
CA ILE A 10 8.67 26.22 -6.71
C ILE A 10 9.49 25.85 -5.47
N ARG A 11 8.93 25.96 -4.26
CA ARG A 11 9.67 25.81 -2.99
C ARG A 11 9.04 24.85 -1.99
N SER A 12 7.85 24.35 -2.26
CA SER A 12 7.09 23.57 -1.30
C SER A 12 6.07 22.64 -1.93
N VAL A 13 5.71 21.59 -1.19
CA VAL A 13 4.61 20.67 -1.50
C VAL A 13 3.54 20.75 -0.41
N GLY A 14 2.28 20.75 -0.83
CA GLY A 14 1.12 20.58 0.03
C GLY A 14 0.66 19.12 0.01
N ILE A 15 0.63 18.48 1.18
CA ILE A 15 0.27 17.07 1.37
C ILE A 15 -0.97 16.98 2.27
N ARG A 16 -1.97 16.24 1.84
CA ARG A 16 -3.16 15.90 2.64
C ARG A 16 -3.03 14.52 3.24
N ASP A 17 -3.10 14.41 4.55
CA ASP A 17 -3.13 13.10 5.21
C ASP A 17 -4.57 12.52 5.30
N LEU A 18 -4.67 11.25 5.68
CA LEU A 18 -5.96 10.54 5.83
C LEU A 18 -6.83 11.10 6.96
N SER A 19 -6.22 11.79 7.93
CA SER A 19 -6.95 12.46 9.02
C SER A 19 -7.52 13.82 8.58
N GLY A 20 -7.27 14.25 7.35
CA GLY A 20 -7.75 15.51 6.77
C GLY A 20 -6.81 16.70 7.00
N THR A 21 -5.68 16.52 7.68
CA THR A 21 -4.72 17.59 7.95
C THR A 21 -3.97 17.97 6.68
N TYR A 22 -3.78 19.27 6.47
CA TYR A 22 -3.01 19.82 5.37
C TYR A 22 -1.61 20.22 5.82
N HIS A 23 -0.60 19.55 5.28
CA HIS A 23 0.81 19.79 5.57
C HIS A 23 1.45 20.58 4.45
N ILE A 24 2.11 21.69 4.77
CA ILE A 24 2.93 22.44 3.81
C ILE A 24 4.39 22.18 4.15
N VAL A 25 5.10 21.51 3.25
CA VAL A 25 6.49 21.09 3.46
C VAL A 25 7.41 21.82 2.49
N PRO A 26 8.39 22.63 2.97
CA PRO A 26 9.38 23.27 2.11
C PRO A 26 10.42 22.27 1.62
N PHE A 27 10.87 22.39 0.37
CA PHE A 27 11.86 21.48 -0.21
C PHE A 27 13.21 21.52 0.50
N SER A 28 13.57 22.64 1.12
CA SER A 28 14.79 22.77 1.91
C SER A 28 14.82 21.90 3.17
N SER A 29 13.68 21.34 3.59
CA SER A 29 13.57 20.48 4.77
C SER A 29 13.29 19.02 4.42
N VAL A 30 13.32 18.66 3.14
CA VAL A 30 13.09 17.30 2.65
C VAL A 30 14.43 16.67 2.30
N ASP A 31 14.77 15.58 2.99
CA ASP A 31 15.99 14.81 2.71
C ASP A 31 15.70 13.68 1.70
N THR A 32 14.68 12.87 1.95
CA THR A 32 14.29 11.73 1.11
C THR A 32 12.77 11.68 0.89
N VAL A 33 12.32 11.28 -0.30
CA VAL A 33 10.90 11.14 -0.66
C VAL A 33 10.61 9.72 -1.18
N SER A 34 9.60 9.07 -0.61
CA SER A 34 9.06 7.80 -1.10
C SER A 34 7.74 8.05 -1.84
N ASN A 35 7.65 7.60 -3.10
CA ASN A 35 6.45 7.71 -3.92
C ASN A 35 5.77 6.35 -4.09
N TYR A 36 4.59 6.19 -3.50
CA TYR A 36 3.81 4.95 -3.54
C TYR A 36 3.10 4.68 -4.88
N MET A 37 3.06 5.66 -5.80
CA MET A 37 2.38 5.55 -7.10
C MET A 37 3.36 5.39 -8.27
N ARG A 38 4.67 5.25 -7.99
CA ARG A 38 5.68 5.09 -9.04
C ARG A 38 5.81 3.61 -9.40
N GLU A 39 5.70 3.29 -10.68
CA GLU A 39 5.81 1.94 -11.25
C GLU A 39 4.66 1.02 -10.77
N TYR A 40 4.93 0.13 -9.81
CA TYR A 40 3.97 -0.87 -9.35
C TYR A 40 3.91 -0.88 -7.82
N GLY A 41 2.70 -1.04 -7.28
CA GLY A 41 2.50 -1.28 -5.85
C GLY A 41 2.62 -2.77 -5.55
N ASN A 42 3.60 -3.16 -4.74
CA ASN A 42 3.69 -4.54 -4.24
C ASN A 42 2.91 -4.66 -2.93
N HIS A 43 2.08 -5.70 -2.83
CA HIS A 43 1.42 -6.08 -1.58
C HIS A 43 2.16 -7.28 -0.97
N VAL A 44 2.48 -7.18 0.33
CA VAL A 44 3.09 -8.27 1.11
C VAL A 44 2.15 -8.58 2.27
N GLY A 45 1.63 -9.80 2.30
CA GLY A 45 0.78 -10.31 3.38
C GLY A 45 1.58 -11.22 4.31
N GLU A 46 1.50 -10.96 5.61
CA GLU A 46 2.04 -11.84 6.66
C GLU A 46 0.88 -12.61 7.31
N TYR A 47 0.94 -13.94 7.26
CA TYR A 47 -0.11 -14.82 7.79
C TYR A 47 0.46 -15.69 8.90
N GLY A 48 -0.03 -15.48 10.12
CA GLY A 48 0.32 -16.33 11.27
C GLY A 48 -0.51 -17.60 11.29
N ILE A 49 0.14 -18.76 11.27
CA ILE A 49 -0.51 -20.08 11.40
C ILE A 49 -0.29 -20.60 12.83
N ALA A 50 -1.36 -21.07 13.47
CA ALA A 50 -1.26 -21.64 14.81
C ALA A 50 -0.45 -22.94 14.76
N TYR A 51 0.41 -23.18 15.76
CA TYR A 51 1.30 -24.36 15.79
C TYR A 51 0.60 -25.74 15.75
N ARG A 52 -0.70 -25.79 16.04
CA ARG A 52 -1.51 -27.02 15.99
C ARG A 52 -2.10 -27.32 14.62
N GLU A 53 -2.01 -26.38 13.70
CA GLU A 53 -2.53 -26.50 12.33
C GLU A 53 -1.47 -27.12 11.43
N ASN A 54 -1.92 -27.76 10.35
CA ASN A 54 -1.02 -28.23 9.31
C ASN A 54 -0.66 -27.07 8.37
N ILE A 55 0.64 -26.83 8.21
CA ILE A 55 1.17 -25.76 7.35
C ILE A 55 0.85 -26.06 5.87
N ASP A 56 0.92 -27.32 5.44
CA ASP A 56 0.65 -27.69 4.04
C ASP A 56 -0.80 -27.40 3.66
N ASP A 57 -1.74 -27.71 4.56
CA ASP A 57 -3.16 -27.40 4.36
C ASP A 57 -3.39 -25.88 4.32
N ALA A 58 -2.73 -25.12 5.21
CA ALA A 58 -2.83 -23.66 5.22
C ALA A 58 -2.30 -23.03 3.92
N ILE A 59 -1.20 -23.52 3.36
CA ILE A 59 -0.66 -23.07 2.08
C ILE A 59 -1.66 -23.37 0.96
N ALA A 60 -2.25 -24.57 0.93
CA ALA A 60 -3.24 -24.93 -0.07
C ALA A 60 -4.48 -24.00 -0.02
N GLN A 61 -4.96 -23.68 1.19
CA GLN A 61 -6.08 -22.74 1.36
C GLN A 61 -5.73 -21.31 0.92
N LEU A 62 -4.52 -20.83 1.21
CA LEU A 62 -4.06 -19.51 0.76
C LEU A 62 -3.98 -19.43 -0.77
N GLN A 63 -3.52 -20.48 -1.43
CA GLN A 63 -3.48 -20.55 -2.89
C GLN A 63 -4.89 -20.54 -3.49
N LEU A 64 -5.82 -21.31 -2.94
CA LEU A 64 -7.22 -21.30 -3.36
C LEU A 64 -7.85 -19.92 -3.21
N ALA A 65 -7.68 -19.28 -2.04
CA ALA A 65 -8.18 -17.94 -1.80
C ALA A 65 -7.59 -16.89 -2.77
N PHE A 66 -6.32 -17.06 -3.16
CA PHE A 66 -5.69 -16.19 -4.15
C PHE A 66 -6.24 -16.40 -5.57
N GLU A 67 -6.48 -17.63 -5.99
CA GLU A 67 -7.11 -17.92 -7.28
C GLU A 67 -8.56 -17.39 -7.31
N ASP A 68 -9.32 -17.53 -6.23
CA ASP A 68 -10.66 -16.96 -6.11
C ASP A 68 -10.63 -15.42 -6.20
N LEU A 69 -9.66 -14.78 -5.53
CA LEU A 69 -9.46 -13.34 -5.61
C LEU A 69 -9.18 -12.89 -7.05
N LYS A 70 -8.33 -13.64 -7.77
CA LYS A 70 -7.98 -13.39 -9.17
C LYS A 70 -9.14 -13.63 -10.13
N ALA A 71 -10.02 -14.59 -9.84
CA ALA A 71 -11.20 -14.89 -10.65
C ALA A 71 -12.37 -13.92 -10.40
N SER A 72 -12.34 -13.15 -9.31
CA SER A 72 -13.39 -12.19 -8.98
C SER A 72 -13.50 -11.07 -10.02
N GLU A 73 -14.73 -10.76 -10.45
CA GLU A 73 -14.98 -9.68 -11.43
C GLU A 73 -14.55 -8.29 -10.91
N GLU A 74 -14.47 -8.11 -9.59
CA GLU A 74 -14.08 -6.84 -8.95
C GLU A 74 -12.55 -6.60 -8.93
N HIS A 75 -11.75 -7.68 -8.84
CA HIS A 75 -10.30 -7.58 -8.63
C HIS A 75 -9.45 -8.28 -9.70
N GLY A 76 -10.02 -9.17 -10.52
CA GLY A 76 -9.30 -9.97 -11.51
C GLY A 76 -8.73 -9.22 -12.72
N HIS A 77 -9.16 -7.97 -12.94
CA HIS A 77 -8.73 -7.12 -14.06
C HIS A 77 -7.78 -5.97 -13.66
N LYS A 78 -7.25 -5.97 -12.43
CA LYS A 78 -6.36 -4.91 -11.93
C LYS A 78 -4.88 -5.26 -12.02
#